data_AF-A0A438BVN7-F1
#
_entry.id   AF-A0A438BVN7-F1
#
_cell.length_a   1.000
_cell.length_b   1.000
_cell.length_c   1.000
_cell.angle_alpha   90.00
_cell.angle_beta   90.00
_cell.angle_gamma   90.00
#
_symmetry.space_group_name_H-M   'P 1'
#
loop_
_entity.id
_entity.type
_entity.pdbx_description
1 polymer ?
#
loop_
_entity_poly.entity_id
_entity_poly.type
_entity_poly.pdbx_seq_one_letter_code
_entity_poly.pdbx_strand_id
1 'polypeptide(L)' 'MMLPPRFAKVINNQGYQQGQTNHTMFFKQSNDGRMTILIVYIDDIILTGDDKGEVERLKKVLAIEFELKDLG' A
#
# COMPACT_ATOMS: atom_id res chain seq x y z
N MET A 1 -10.05 -1.19 -15.12
CA MET A 1 -9.25 -2.33 -14.64
C MET A 1 -9.46 -2.44 -13.13
N MET A 2 -9.75 -3.64 -12.62
CA MET A 2 -9.95 -3.86 -11.18
C MET A 2 -8.60 -4.18 -10.53
N LEU A 3 -8.42 -3.81 -9.25
CA LEU A 3 -7.31 -4.27 -8.43
C LEU A 3 -7.15 -5.79 -8.55
N PRO A 4 -5.92 -6.34 -8.47
CA PRO A 4 -5.74 -7.78 -8.40
C PRO A 4 -6.69 -8.38 -7.35
N PRO A 5 -7.36 -9.52 -7.59
CA PRO A 5 -8.43 -10.07 -6.74
C PRO A 5 -8.06 -10.31 -5.26
N ARG A 6 -6.80 -10.10 -4.89
CA ARG A 6 -6.26 -10.24 -3.53
C ARG A 6 -5.53 -9.00 -3.01
N PHE A 7 -5.41 -7.93 -3.80
CA PHE A 7 -4.61 -6.76 -3.44
C PHE A 7 -5.08 -6.13 -2.13
N ALA A 8 -6.35 -5.72 -2.07
CA ALA A 8 -6.94 -5.14 -0.87
C ALA A 8 -6.80 -6.08 0.34
N LYS A 9 -6.95 -7.39 0.14
CA LYS A 9 -6.78 -8.38 1.21
C LYS A 9 -5.35 -8.43 1.75
N VAL A 10 -4.35 -8.45 0.88
CA VAL A 10 -2.93 -8.43 1.28
C VAL A 10 -2.62 -7.15 2.04
N ILE A 11 -3.04 -5.99 1.52
CA ILE A 11 -2.79 -4.69 2.16
C ILE A 11 -3.48 -4.58 3.52
N ASN A 12 -4.74 -5.02 3.63
CA ASN A 12 -5.44 -5.04 4.91
C ASN A 12 -4.74 -5.94 5.94
N ASN A 13 -4.19 -7.10 5.51
CA ASN A 13 -3.41 -7.98 6.38
C ASN A 13 -2.09 -7.34 6.86
N GLN A 14 -1.58 -6.32 6.17
CA GLN A 14 -0.43 -5.52 6.63
C GLN A 14 -0.81 -4.44 7.66
N GLY A 15 -2.09 -4.36 8.04
CA GLY A 15 -2.62 -3.39 8.99
C GLY A 15 -3.02 -2.06 8.37
N TYR A 16 -3.17 -2.00 7.04
CA TYR A 16 -3.69 -0.82 6.37
C TYR A 16 -5.22 -0.84 6.34
N GLN A 17 -5.81 0.35 6.35
CA GLN A 17 -7.23 0.57 6.22
C GLN A 17 -7.52 1.14 4.83
N GLN A 18 -8.54 0.60 4.17
CA GLN A 18 -9.00 1.12 2.88
C GLN A 18 -9.82 2.39 3.08
N GLY A 19 -9.58 3.41 2.25
CA GLY A 19 -10.35 4.65 2.25
C GLY A 19 -11.82 4.41 1.92
N GLN A 20 -12.71 5.08 2.65
CA GLN A 20 -14.17 4.89 2.57
C GLN A 20 -14.75 5.22 1.19
N THR A 21 -14.21 6.24 0.51
CA THR A 21 -14.72 6.74 -0.77
C THR A 21 -13.91 6.28 -1.97
N ASN A 22 -12.67 5.85 -1.74
CA ASN A 22 -11.71 5.52 -2.80
C ASN A 22 -11.22 4.10 -2.59
N HIS A 23 -11.76 3.15 -3.37
CA HIS A 23 -11.34 1.75 -3.34
C HIS A 23 -9.86 1.52 -3.68
N THR A 24 -9.16 2.56 -4.12
CA THR A 24 -7.75 2.54 -4.52
C THR A 24 -6.79 3.06 -3.46
N MET A 25 -7.29 3.70 -2.39
CA MET A 25 -6.47 4.31 -1.35
C MET A 25 -6.46 3.46 -0.09
N PHE A 26 -5.28 3.28 0.49
CA PHE A 26 -5.06 2.60 1.75
C PHE A 26 -4.15 3.46 2.62
N PHE A 27 -4.37 3.46 3.94
CA PHE A 27 -3.55 4.20 4.87
C PHE A 27 -3.31 3.41 6.15
N LYS A 28 -2.19 3.70 6.80
CA LYS A 28 -1.83 3.15 8.10
C LYS A 28 -1.20 4.23 8.95
N GLN A 29 -1.71 4.37 10.17
CA GLN A 29 -1.13 5.25 11.17
C GLN A 29 -0.38 4.41 12.21
N SER A 30 0.85 4.78 12.50
CA SER A 30 1.64 4.18 13.57
C SER A 30 1.23 4.76 14.93
N ASN A 31 1.66 4.09 16.00
CA ASN A 31 1.40 4.54 17.36
C ASN A 31 2.06 5.89 17.70
N ASP A 32 3.13 6.27 16.98
CA ASP A 32 3.81 7.56 17.15
C ASP A 32 3.25 8.67 16.24
N GLY A 33 2.12 8.41 15.58
CA GLY A 33 1.38 9.39 14.78
C GLY A 33 1.83 9.50 13.33
N ARG A 34 2.92 8.82 12.93
CA ARG A 34 3.35 8.72 11.54
C ARG A 34 2.32 8.02 10.66
N MET A 35 2.28 8.39 9.40
CA MET A 35 1.30 7.95 8.42
C MET A 35 1.99 7.41 7.16
N THR A 36 1.52 6.25 6.70
CA THR A 36 1.85 5.70 5.40
C THR A 36 0.59 5.59 4.56
N ILE A 37 0.65 6.06 3.31
CA ILE A 37 -0.44 6.09 2.36
C ILE A 37 0.00 5.31 1.11
N LEU A 38 -0.86 4.42 0.67
CA LEU A 38 -0.72 3.65 -0.56
C LEU A 38 -1.90 3.97 -1.46
N ILE A 39 -1.64 4.37 -2.69
CA ILE A 39 -2.67 4.63 -3.70
C ILE A 39 -2.35 3.81 -4.93
N VAL A 40 -3.35 3.08 -5.42
CA VAL A 40 -3.23 2.25 -6.61
C VAL A 40 -3.99 2.88 -7.76
N TYR A 41 -3.27 3.28 -8.80
CA TYR A 41 -3.82 3.67 -10.08
C TYR A 41 -3.50 2.58 -11.11
N ILE A 42 -4.23 2.58 -12.23
CA ILE A 42 -4.34 1.47 -13.20
C ILE A 42 -3.01 0.72 -13.41
N ASP A 43 -1.92 1.44 -13.66
CA ASP A 43 -0.59 0.87 -13.88
C ASP A 43 0.44 1.25 -12.81
N ASP A 44 0.10 2.18 -11.91
CA ASP A 44 1.06 2.79 -10.96
C ASP A 44 0.62 2.59 -9.52
N ILE A 45 1.58 2.29 -8.66
CA ILE A 45 1.40 2.26 -7.21
C ILE A 45 2.18 3.42 -6.61
N ILE A 46 1.46 4.37 -6.00
CA ILE A 46 2.04 5.46 -5.25
C ILE A 46 2.11 5.04 -3.79
N LEU A 47 3.31 4.90 -3.25
CA LEU A 47 3.55 4.65 -1.83
C LEU A 47 4.31 5.82 -1.22
N THR A 48 3.70 6.49 -0.26
CA THR A 48 4.27 7.67 0.41
C THR A 48 4.00 7.61 1.91
N GLY A 49 4.83 8.28 2.71
CA GLY A 49 4.68 8.33 4.16
C GLY A 49 5.89 8.92 4.85
N ASP A 50 5.69 9.39 6.08
CA ASP A 50 6.76 9.88 6.96
C ASP A 50 7.41 8.74 7.77
N ASP A 51 6.78 7.57 7.84
CA ASP A 51 7.41 6.33 8.31
C ASP A 51 8.21 5.64 7.20
N LYS A 52 9.45 6.08 7.00
CA LYS A 52 10.38 5.49 6.02
C LYS A 52 10.58 3.98 6.23
N GLY A 53 10.53 3.50 7.48
CA GLY A 53 10.70 2.08 7.78
C GLY A 53 9.53 1.26 7.27
N GLU A 54 8.31 1.73 7.51
CA GLU A 54 7.09 1.10 7.01
C GLU A 54 6.98 1.17 5.48
N VAL A 55 7.37 2.30 4.88
CA VAL A 55 7.44 2.45 3.41
C VAL A 55 8.34 1.38 2.79
N GLU A 56 9.59 1.25 3.27
CA GLU A 56 10.53 0.26 2.72
C GLU A 56 10.10 -1.18 3.02
N ARG A 57 9.46 -1.43 4.16
CA ARG A 57 8.87 -2.73 4.49
C ARG A 57 7.74 -3.09 3.53
N LEU A 58 6.82 -2.16 3.26
CA LEU A 58 5.68 -2.41 2.39
C LEU A 58 6.11 -2.60 0.93
N LYS A 59 7.11 -1.85 0.45
CA LYS A 59 7.70 -2.08 -0.89
C LYS A 59 8.14 -3.54 -1.07
N LYS A 60 8.82 -4.12 -0.07
CA LYS A 60 9.28 -5.52 -0.13
C LYS A 60 8.10 -6.51 -0.17
N VAL A 61 7.06 -6.28 0.64
CA VAL A 61 5.86 -7.13 0.62
C VAL A 61 5.20 -7.07 -0.76
N LEU A 62 5.07 -5.88 -1.33
CA LEU A 62 4.47 -5.68 -2.65
C LEU A 62 5.27 -6.37 -3.77
N ALA A 63 6.60 -6.27 -3.73
CA ALA A 63 7.48 -6.95 -4.69
C ALA A 63 7.35 -8.49 -4.63
N ILE A 64 7.21 -9.06 -3.42
CA ILE A 64 7.06 -10.50 -3.21
C ILE A 64 5.67 -10.99 -3.63
N GLU A 65 4.61 -10.30 -3.23
CA GLU A 65 3.23 -10.77 -3.41
C GLU A 65 2.68 -10.54 -4.83
N PHE A 66 3.18 -9.52 -5.53
CA PHE A 66 2.61 -9.09 -6.81
C PHE A 66 3.62 -9.07 -7.96
N GLU A 67 4.84 -9.58 -7.75
CA GLU A 67 5.93 -9.56 -8.75
C GLU A 67 6.09 -8.17 -9.39
N LEU A 68 5.91 -7.10 -8.61
CA LEU A 68 6.10 -5.75 -9.12
C LEU A 68 7.57 -5.60 -9.49
N LYS A 69 7.83 -5.60 -10.81
CA LYS A 69 9.12 -5.18 -11.35
C LYS A 69 9.37 -3.76 -10.85
N ASP A 70 10.56 -3.54 -10.31
CA ASP A 70 11.04 -2.31 -9.66
C ASP A 70 10.11 -1.10 -9.82
N LEU A 71 9.52 -0.67 -8.70
CA LEU A 71 8.86 0.63 -8.55
C LEU A 71 9.97 1.71 -8.59
N GLY A 72 10.39 2.06 -9.81
CA GLY A 72 11.40 3.06 -10.11
C GLY A 72 11.03 4.45 -9.64
#